data_AF-A0A497AT25-F1
#
_entry.id   AF-A0A497AT25-F1
#
_cell.length_a   1.000
_cell.length_b   1.000
_cell.length_c   1.000
_cell.angle_alpha   90.00
_cell.angle_beta   90.00
_cell.angle_gamma   90.00
#
_symmetry.space_group_name_H-M   'P 1'
#
loop_
_entity.id
_entity.type
_entity.pdbx_description
1 polymer ?
#
loop_
_entity_poly.entity_id
_entity_poly.type
_entity_poly.pdbx_seq_one_letter_code
_entity_poly.pdbx_strand_id
1 'polypeptide(L)'
;MVVRELRAYEQMTWWERLLFAANLRLLRFHGPRFYARYFARRAVEWFRRHFIYKWPAKVVIHVEEWTIADVHTNIRSLWPELYDDGVRAVVRMAESRRKIELEPVLSDVMLRFILEELVAYYKREVCKSNLVAVRITPVVYHEVAGKQGRFYISRWTPIMVIKPDPYIRRAIPIDFHFVTLAHVKPEEDKASIRSYAGEGPIDYDTPVVTARDATRNTFLRGRVRDVVFTPYRVARDFARALGAPEKWIHIAHCSLYVVPTRSTVMSRKYRRLGPEKGDLWLGEVESRDPFARLGPRTLALIGRRKGFT
;
A
#
# COMPACT_ATOMS: atom_id res chain seq x y z
N MET A 1 -46.28 25.95 -19.09
CA MET A 1 -45.17 24.98 -18.84
C MET A 1 -45.63 23.52 -18.92
N VAL A 2 -46.83 23.19 -18.43
CA VAL A 2 -47.42 21.82 -18.41
C VAL A 2 -47.63 21.19 -19.80
N VAL A 3 -47.97 21.99 -20.83
CA VAL A 3 -48.25 21.45 -22.19
C VAL A 3 -46.99 20.96 -22.92
N ARG A 4 -45.79 21.44 -22.53
CA ARG A 4 -44.52 21.00 -23.15
C ARG A 4 -44.06 19.64 -22.62
N GLU A 5 -44.45 19.26 -21.41
CA GLU A 5 -44.10 17.97 -20.80
C GLU A 5 -44.92 16.80 -21.38
N LEU A 6 -46.15 17.06 -21.83
CA LEU A 6 -47.01 16.02 -22.41
C LEU A 6 -46.52 15.54 -23.80
N ARG A 7 -45.94 16.41 -24.62
CA ARG A 7 -45.37 16.01 -25.93
C ARG A 7 -44.11 15.13 -25.81
N ALA A 8 -43.35 15.26 -24.73
CA ALA A 8 -42.19 14.38 -24.48
C ALA A 8 -42.62 12.94 -24.14
N TYR A 9 -43.83 12.76 -23.62
CA TYR A 9 -44.40 11.46 -23.26
C TYR A 9 -44.79 10.62 -24.48
N GLU A 10 -45.20 11.27 -25.58
CA GLU A 10 -45.59 10.61 -26.82
C GLU A 10 -44.39 9.99 -27.56
N GLN A 11 -43.20 10.57 -27.41
CA GLN A 11 -41.98 10.10 -28.08
C GLN A 11 -41.23 8.98 -27.34
N MET A 12 -41.63 8.64 -26.11
CA MET A 12 -41.01 7.56 -25.36
C MET A 12 -41.46 6.20 -25.89
N THR A 13 -40.48 5.35 -26.20
CA THR A 13 -40.69 3.93 -26.50
C THR A 13 -41.28 3.21 -25.28
N TRP A 14 -41.98 2.09 -25.51
CA TRP A 14 -42.75 1.42 -24.46
C TRP A 14 -41.90 0.98 -23.25
N TRP A 15 -40.62 0.63 -23.45
CA TRP A 15 -39.70 0.23 -22.39
C TRP A 15 -39.18 1.44 -21.58
N GLU A 16 -39.03 2.61 -22.21
CA GLU A 16 -38.69 3.86 -21.51
C GLU A 16 -39.83 4.29 -20.59
N ARG A 17 -41.08 4.11 -21.01
CA ARG A 17 -42.27 4.33 -20.16
C ARG A 17 -42.29 3.39 -18.97
N LEU A 18 -41.86 2.13 -19.16
CA LEU A 18 -41.79 1.12 -18.11
C LEU A 18 -40.67 1.42 -17.10
N LEU A 19 -39.49 1.84 -17.58
CA LEU A 19 -38.39 2.33 -16.74
C LEU A 19 -38.75 3.61 -15.99
N PHE A 20 -39.47 4.53 -16.63
CA PHE A 20 -39.94 5.77 -16.01
C PHE A 20 -40.98 5.49 -14.92
N ALA A 21 -41.96 4.61 -15.19
CA ALA A 21 -42.94 4.17 -14.21
C ALA A 21 -42.31 3.40 -13.03
N ALA A 22 -41.32 2.55 -13.31
CA ALA A 22 -40.55 1.85 -12.29
C ALA A 22 -39.72 2.82 -11.43
N ASN A 23 -39.09 3.82 -12.05
CA ASN A 23 -38.38 4.89 -11.33
C ASN A 23 -39.33 5.75 -10.50
N LEU A 24 -40.54 6.04 -10.97
CA LEU A 24 -41.55 6.78 -10.20
C LEU A 24 -42.04 5.98 -8.98
N ARG A 25 -42.21 4.67 -9.12
CA ARG A 25 -42.52 3.77 -7.99
C ARG A 25 -41.36 3.69 -6.99
N LEU A 26 -40.11 3.63 -7.46
CA LEU A 26 -38.91 3.65 -6.62
C LEU A 26 -38.69 5.01 -5.93
N LEU A 27 -39.03 6.13 -6.59
CA LEU A 27 -39.08 7.49 -6.02
C LEU A 27 -40.03 7.57 -4.83
N ARG A 28 -41.18 6.88 -4.91
CA ARG A 28 -42.16 6.82 -3.83
C ARG A 28 -41.66 5.99 -2.64
N PHE A 29 -40.79 5.00 -2.88
CA PHE A 29 -40.26 4.09 -1.85
C PHE A 29 -39.00 4.63 -1.13
N HIS A 30 -38.09 5.29 -1.84
CA HIS A 30 -36.82 5.77 -1.25
C HIS A 30 -36.82 7.26 -0.86
N GLY A 31 -37.89 7.98 -1.19
CA GLY A 31 -38.09 9.38 -0.84
C GLY A 31 -37.22 10.36 -1.65
N PRO A 32 -37.64 11.63 -1.78
CA PRO A 32 -36.96 12.63 -2.60
C PRO A 32 -35.52 12.93 -2.12
N ARG A 33 -35.23 12.73 -0.83
CA ARG A 33 -33.89 12.91 -0.25
C ARG A 33 -32.86 11.90 -0.77
N PHE A 34 -33.27 10.67 -1.08
CA PHE A 34 -32.38 9.66 -1.66
C PHE A 34 -31.98 10.03 -3.09
N TYR A 35 -32.95 10.39 -3.92
CA TYR A 35 -32.72 10.79 -5.31
C TYR A 35 -31.94 12.10 -5.41
N ALA A 36 -32.20 13.08 -4.55
CA ALA A 36 -31.39 14.30 -4.50
C ALA A 36 -29.91 13.99 -4.21
N ARG A 37 -29.61 13.08 -3.26
CA ARG A 37 -28.24 12.62 -2.99
C ARG A 37 -27.64 11.84 -4.17
N TYR A 38 -28.43 11.00 -4.81
CA TYR A 38 -27.99 10.23 -5.98
C TYR A 38 -27.66 11.13 -7.19
N PHE A 39 -28.54 12.08 -7.52
CA PHE A 39 -28.32 13.04 -8.61
C PHE A 39 -27.18 14.01 -8.28
N ALA A 40 -27.09 14.50 -7.04
CA ALA A 40 -25.95 15.32 -6.62
C ALA A 40 -24.63 14.56 -6.78
N ARG A 41 -24.59 13.28 -6.38
CA ARG A 41 -23.41 12.42 -6.57
C ARG A 41 -23.08 12.22 -8.05
N ARG A 42 -24.08 11.94 -8.89
CA ARG A 42 -23.92 11.83 -10.36
C ARG A 42 -23.42 13.13 -10.98
N ALA A 43 -23.92 14.29 -10.55
CA ALA A 43 -23.49 15.58 -11.04
C ALA A 43 -22.03 15.90 -10.64
N VAL A 44 -21.64 15.58 -9.40
CA VAL A 44 -20.26 15.71 -8.91
C VAL A 44 -19.32 14.75 -9.66
N GLU A 45 -19.74 13.51 -9.90
CA GLU A 45 -18.98 12.53 -10.69
C GLU A 45 -18.82 12.97 -12.15
N TRP A 46 -19.88 13.51 -12.76
CA TRP A 46 -19.84 14.07 -14.12
C TRP A 46 -18.87 15.26 -14.20
N PHE A 47 -18.98 16.21 -13.25
CA PHE A 47 -18.08 17.36 -13.15
C PHE A 47 -16.62 16.91 -12.96
N ARG A 48 -16.38 15.93 -12.08
CA ARG A 48 -15.04 15.36 -11.88
C ARG A 48 -14.47 14.75 -13.16
N ARG A 49 -15.25 13.93 -13.88
CA ARG A 49 -14.84 13.30 -15.13
C ARG A 49 -14.49 14.32 -16.21
N HIS A 50 -15.26 15.40 -16.32
CA HIS A 50 -15.03 16.40 -17.36
C HIS A 50 -13.93 17.42 -17.03
N PHE A 51 -13.80 17.81 -15.75
CA PHE A 51 -12.94 18.93 -15.36
C PHE A 51 -11.71 18.49 -14.56
N ILE A 52 -11.82 17.50 -13.67
CA ILE A 52 -10.74 17.13 -12.73
C ILE A 52 -9.82 16.04 -13.33
N TYR A 53 -10.34 15.13 -14.15
CA TYR A 53 -9.50 14.11 -14.83
C TYR A 53 -8.57 14.68 -15.91
N LYS A 54 -8.71 15.96 -16.28
CA LYS A 54 -7.74 16.67 -17.14
C LYS A 54 -6.49 17.16 -16.38
N TRP A 55 -6.47 17.08 -15.06
CA TRP A 55 -5.27 17.42 -14.30
C TRP A 55 -4.20 16.35 -14.52
N PRO A 56 -2.93 16.75 -14.74
CA PRO A 56 -1.89 15.85 -15.20
C PRO A 56 -1.78 14.65 -14.25
N ALA A 57 -1.87 13.46 -14.85
CA ALA A 57 -1.59 12.21 -14.16
C ALA A 57 -0.30 12.37 -13.37
N LYS A 58 -0.33 12.10 -12.06
CA LYS A 58 0.85 12.15 -11.22
C LYS A 58 1.88 11.19 -11.81
N VAL A 59 2.88 11.73 -12.50
CA VAL A 59 4.07 10.96 -12.86
C VAL A 59 4.82 10.77 -11.56
N VAL A 60 4.67 9.60 -10.95
CA VAL A 60 5.47 9.21 -9.79
C VAL A 60 6.86 8.85 -10.32
N ILE A 61 7.68 9.89 -10.56
CA ILE A 61 9.07 9.72 -11.00
C ILE A 61 9.85 9.17 -9.80
N HIS A 62 10.74 8.23 -10.10
CA HIS A 62 11.63 7.44 -9.25
C HIS A 62 12.59 8.24 -8.31
N VAL A 63 12.36 9.55 -8.13
CA VAL A 63 13.32 10.51 -7.55
C VAL A 63 13.27 10.57 -6.02
N GLU A 64 12.14 10.21 -5.38
CA GLU A 64 11.94 10.54 -3.96
C GLU A 64 12.95 9.87 -3.00
N GLU A 65 13.31 8.59 -3.17
CA GLU A 65 14.16 7.92 -2.16
C GLU A 65 15.64 8.32 -2.23
N TRP A 66 16.18 8.55 -3.44
CA TRP A 66 17.54 9.07 -3.61
C TRP A 66 17.64 10.48 -3.03
N THR A 67 16.65 11.33 -3.32
CA THR A 67 16.58 12.66 -2.71
C THR A 67 16.49 12.59 -1.19
N ILE A 68 15.73 11.63 -0.63
CA ILE A 68 15.67 11.43 0.83
C ILE A 68 17.03 11.00 1.38
N ALA A 69 17.73 10.07 0.72
CA ALA A 69 19.08 9.66 1.09
C ALA A 69 20.08 10.82 1.02
N ASP A 70 20.01 11.65 -0.02
CA ASP A 70 20.85 12.85 -0.19
C ASP A 70 20.54 13.88 0.91
N VAL A 71 19.27 14.12 1.22
CA VAL A 71 18.86 15.00 2.32
C VAL A 71 19.42 14.50 3.65
N HIS A 72 19.32 13.20 3.93
CA HIS A 72 19.90 12.63 5.14
C HIS A 72 21.43 12.74 5.18
N THR A 73 22.09 12.52 4.05
CA THR A 73 23.56 12.64 3.94
C THR A 73 23.99 14.09 4.15
N ASN A 74 23.28 15.04 3.56
CA ASN A 74 23.54 16.47 3.74
C ASN A 74 23.30 16.92 5.18
N ILE A 75 22.18 16.53 5.80
CA ILE A 75 21.91 16.85 7.21
C ILE A 75 22.97 16.24 8.13
N ARG A 76 23.36 15.00 7.88
CA ARG A 76 24.43 14.34 8.63
C ARG A 76 25.77 15.06 8.46
N SER A 77 26.09 15.57 7.27
CA SER A 77 27.32 16.33 7.05
C SER A 77 27.33 17.67 7.80
N LEU A 78 26.17 18.31 7.98
CA LEU A 78 26.04 19.57 8.69
C LEU A 78 26.08 19.39 10.22
N TRP A 79 25.49 18.32 10.73
CA TRP A 79 25.39 18.03 12.17
C TRP A 79 25.61 16.54 12.48
N PRO A 80 26.85 16.02 12.32
CA PRO A 80 27.10 14.58 12.40
C PRO A 80 26.76 13.99 13.76
N GLU A 81 27.22 14.61 14.85
CA GLU A 81 27.01 14.11 16.21
C GLU A 81 25.52 14.10 16.59
N LEU A 82 24.84 15.22 16.39
CA LEU A 82 23.41 15.38 16.73
C LEU A 82 22.53 14.42 15.91
N TYR A 83 22.82 14.25 14.61
CA TYR A 83 22.07 13.34 13.76
C TYR A 83 22.30 11.88 14.18
N ASP A 84 23.56 11.46 14.37
CA ASP A 84 23.89 10.09 14.74
C ASP A 84 23.39 9.74 16.16
N ASP A 85 23.43 10.68 17.11
CA ASP A 85 22.81 10.53 18.42
C ASP A 85 21.29 10.42 18.32
N GLY A 86 20.66 11.26 17.49
CA GLY A 86 19.22 11.22 17.23
C GLY A 86 18.78 9.88 16.63
N VAL A 87 19.49 9.36 15.64
CA VAL A 87 19.23 8.04 15.05
C VAL A 87 19.37 6.93 16.11
N ARG A 88 20.46 6.94 16.89
CA ARG A 88 20.68 5.96 17.97
C ARG A 88 19.57 6.02 19.03
N ALA A 89 19.12 7.22 19.41
CA ALA A 89 18.00 7.41 20.32
C ALA A 89 16.69 6.83 19.74
N VAL A 90 16.42 7.06 18.45
CA VAL A 90 15.26 6.50 17.74
C VAL A 90 15.29 4.97 17.68
N VAL A 91 16.47 4.38 17.41
CA VAL A 91 16.64 2.93 17.38
C VAL A 91 16.38 2.34 18.78
N ARG A 92 16.99 2.90 19.84
CA ARG A 92 16.76 2.50 21.23
C ARG A 92 15.29 2.64 21.65
N MET A 93 14.62 3.68 21.18
CA MET A 93 13.18 3.87 21.38
C MET A 93 12.36 2.75 20.72
N ALA A 94 12.68 2.40 19.47
CA ALA A 94 11.99 1.32 18.76
C ALA A 94 12.26 -0.06 19.35
N GLU A 95 13.44 -0.31 19.92
CA GLU A 95 13.81 -1.52 20.65
C GLU A 95 13.03 -1.63 21.97
N SER A 96 12.99 -0.55 22.76
CA SER A 96 12.41 -0.54 24.11
C SER A 96 10.89 -0.39 24.16
N ARG A 97 10.24 -0.02 23.04
CA ARG A 97 8.80 0.34 22.96
C ARG A 97 8.42 1.58 23.76
N ARG A 98 9.35 2.24 24.46
CA ARG A 98 9.08 3.49 25.17
C ARG A 98 8.76 4.55 24.12
N LYS A 99 7.71 5.33 24.35
CA LYS A 99 7.42 6.50 23.51
C LYS A 99 8.15 7.68 24.13
N ILE A 100 8.88 8.43 23.34
CA ILE A 100 9.44 9.71 23.79
C ILE A 100 8.30 10.72 23.71
N GLU A 101 7.95 11.35 24.82
CA GLU A 101 7.01 12.46 24.77
C GLU A 101 7.67 13.61 24.00
N LEU A 102 6.94 14.16 23.03
CA LEU A 102 7.49 15.21 22.17
C LEU A 102 7.62 16.55 22.88
N GLU A 103 6.93 16.78 24.00
CA GLU A 103 6.90 18.07 24.69
C GLU A 103 8.29 18.63 25.04
N PRO A 104 9.21 17.87 25.67
CA PRO A 104 10.59 18.33 25.88
C PRO A 104 11.44 18.38 24.59
N VAL A 105 11.00 17.74 23.51
CA VAL A 105 11.70 17.66 22.21
C VAL A 105 11.30 18.79 21.27
N LEU A 106 10.19 19.48 21.52
CA LEU A 106 9.68 20.58 20.68
C LEU A 106 10.64 21.77 20.61
N SER A 107 11.54 21.93 21.57
CA SER A 107 12.59 22.96 21.56
C SER A 107 13.68 22.68 20.52
N ASP A 108 13.89 21.42 20.15
CA ASP A 108 14.88 21.00 19.15
C ASP A 108 14.19 20.63 17.82
N VAL A 109 14.19 21.60 16.90
CA VAL A 109 13.63 21.47 15.55
C VAL A 109 14.26 20.27 14.80
N MET A 110 15.54 19.98 15.04
CA MET A 110 16.26 18.92 14.36
C MET A 110 15.81 17.54 14.84
N LEU A 111 15.74 17.34 16.15
CA LEU A 111 15.29 16.06 16.71
C LEU A 111 13.83 15.77 16.31
N ARG A 112 12.97 16.79 16.30
CA ARG A 112 11.60 16.67 15.78
C ARG A 112 11.61 16.23 14.32
N PHE A 113 12.43 16.83 13.46
CA PHE A 113 12.55 16.44 12.06
C PHE A 113 12.99 14.97 11.92
N ILE A 114 14.01 14.56 12.66
CA ILE A 114 14.50 13.17 12.68
C ILE A 114 13.38 12.20 13.12
N LEU A 115 12.62 12.55 14.15
CA LEU A 115 11.51 11.73 14.64
C LEU A 115 10.36 11.64 13.63
N GLU A 116 9.92 12.77 13.06
CA GLU A 116 8.87 12.81 12.05
C GLU A 116 9.27 12.00 10.82
N GLU A 117 10.55 12.02 10.42
CA GLU A 117 11.01 11.33 9.22
C GLU A 117 11.26 9.83 9.43
N LEU A 118 11.92 9.47 10.52
CA LEU A 118 12.38 8.10 10.77
C LEU A 118 11.36 7.23 11.50
N VAL A 119 10.36 7.80 12.18
CA VAL A 119 9.47 7.01 13.05
C VAL A 119 8.04 7.06 12.56
N ALA A 120 7.47 5.90 12.26
CA ALA A 120 6.10 5.79 11.74
C ALA A 120 5.03 6.42 12.66
N TYR A 121 5.30 6.50 13.96
CA TYR A 121 4.41 7.08 14.97
C TYR A 121 4.31 8.60 14.90
N TYR A 122 5.41 9.28 14.61
CA TYR A 122 5.47 10.74 14.56
C TYR A 122 5.24 11.30 13.15
N LYS A 123 5.17 10.45 12.11
CA LYS A 123 4.84 10.90 10.77
C LYS A 123 3.52 11.68 10.72
N ARG A 124 3.51 12.69 9.85
CA ARG A 124 2.29 13.38 9.45
C ARG A 124 1.40 12.43 8.63
N GLU A 125 0.11 12.72 8.61
CA GLU A 125 -0.83 12.02 7.73
C GLU A 125 -0.38 12.19 6.27
N VAL A 126 -0.41 11.18 5.41
CA VAL A 126 -1.25 9.97 5.38
C VAL A 126 -0.57 8.68 5.85
N CYS A 127 0.70 8.73 6.24
CA CYS A 127 1.53 7.54 6.54
C CYS A 127 1.70 7.26 8.04
N LYS A 128 1.02 8.03 8.89
CA LYS A 128 1.05 7.88 10.35
C LYS A 128 0.56 6.50 10.76
N SER A 129 1.24 5.86 11.70
CA SER A 129 0.83 4.56 12.26
C SER A 129 1.07 4.50 13.76
N ASN A 130 0.24 3.76 14.50
CA ASN A 130 0.42 3.59 15.95
C ASN A 130 1.61 2.67 16.33
N LEU A 131 2.51 2.38 15.39
CA LEU A 131 3.66 1.51 15.59
C LEU A 131 4.94 2.35 15.77
N VAL A 132 5.63 2.15 16.89
CA VAL A 132 6.99 2.68 17.09
C VAL A 132 7.97 1.80 16.31
N ALA A 133 8.18 2.12 15.03
CA ALA A 133 9.09 1.42 14.15
C ALA A 133 9.96 2.43 13.42
N VAL A 134 11.19 2.02 13.12
CA VAL A 134 12.19 2.87 12.45
C VAL A 134 12.13 2.64 10.96
N ARG A 135 12.14 3.70 10.17
CA ARG A 135 12.28 3.67 8.71
C ARG A 135 13.66 3.13 8.37
N ILE A 136 13.73 2.12 7.48
CA ILE A 136 15.00 1.70 6.91
C ILE A 136 15.38 2.71 5.83
N THR A 137 16.44 3.46 6.08
CA THR A 137 17.14 4.30 5.10
C THR A 137 18.60 3.83 5.02
N PRO A 138 19.39 4.21 4.00
CA PRO A 138 20.81 3.86 3.94
C PRO A 138 21.59 4.23 5.20
N VAL A 139 21.30 5.41 5.79
CA VAL A 139 21.98 5.87 6.99
C VAL A 139 21.57 5.06 8.23
N VAL A 140 20.25 4.86 8.43
CA VAL A 140 19.75 4.09 9.58
C VAL A 140 20.16 2.62 9.49
N TYR A 141 20.28 2.08 8.27
CA TYR A 141 20.64 0.69 8.03
C TYR A 141 21.93 0.29 8.75
N HIS A 142 22.94 1.16 8.77
CA HIS A 142 24.20 0.89 9.47
C HIS A 142 24.02 0.63 10.98
N GLU A 143 23.06 1.28 11.63
CA GLU A 143 22.77 1.14 13.07
C GLU A 143 21.93 -0.10 13.42
N VAL A 144 21.18 -0.60 12.44
CA VAL A 144 20.25 -1.73 12.65
C VAL A 144 20.71 -3.01 11.96
N ALA A 145 21.73 -2.95 11.09
CA ALA A 145 22.26 -4.08 10.35
C ALA A 145 22.66 -5.25 11.27
N GLY A 146 22.36 -6.47 10.83
CA GLY A 146 22.68 -7.70 11.58
C GLY A 146 21.77 -8.00 12.78
N LYS A 147 21.00 -7.04 13.29
CA LYS A 147 19.99 -7.30 14.33
C LYS A 147 18.84 -8.11 13.76
N GLN A 148 18.14 -8.88 14.60
CA GLN A 148 16.88 -9.51 14.21
C GLN A 148 15.76 -8.46 14.19
N GLY A 149 15.00 -8.40 13.10
CA GLY A 149 13.99 -7.38 12.85
C GLY A 149 12.66 -7.95 12.39
N ARG A 150 11.60 -7.17 12.61
CA ARG A 150 10.27 -7.42 12.05
C ARG A 150 9.91 -6.31 11.09
N PHE A 151 9.67 -6.67 9.85
CA PHE A 151 9.46 -5.73 8.76
C PHE A 151 7.99 -5.39 8.59
N TYR A 152 7.72 -4.12 8.34
CA TYR A 152 6.40 -3.58 8.05
C TYR A 152 6.50 -2.68 6.84
N ILE A 153 5.70 -2.95 5.82
CA ILE A 153 5.58 -2.04 4.69
C ILE A 153 4.37 -1.15 4.93
N SER A 154 4.61 0.16 4.92
CA SER A 154 3.57 1.17 4.98
C SER A 154 3.33 1.75 3.59
N ARG A 155 2.06 1.96 3.27
CA ARG A 155 1.59 2.50 1.98
C ARG A 155 0.40 3.39 2.27
N TRP A 156 0.12 4.29 1.34
CA TRP A 156 -1.18 4.94 1.31
C TRP A 156 -1.80 4.83 -0.08
N THR A 157 -3.13 4.79 -0.11
CA THR A 157 -3.90 4.72 -1.34
C THR A 157 -5.25 5.40 -1.13
N PRO A 158 -5.80 6.10 -2.13
CA PRO A 158 -7.15 6.62 -2.05
C PRO A 158 -8.17 5.46 -2.08
N ILE A 159 -9.29 5.62 -1.39
CA ILE A 159 -10.29 4.54 -1.25
C ILE A 159 -10.91 4.15 -2.59
N MET A 160 -11.03 5.10 -3.53
CA MET A 160 -11.48 4.82 -4.90
C MET A 160 -10.64 3.74 -5.63
N VAL A 161 -9.37 3.57 -5.25
CA VAL A 161 -8.51 2.52 -5.82
C VAL A 161 -8.87 1.16 -5.28
N ILE A 162 -9.15 1.10 -3.97
CA ILE A 162 -9.55 -0.12 -3.29
C ILE A 162 -10.94 -0.55 -3.74
N LYS A 163 -11.88 0.38 -3.98
CA LYS A 163 -13.24 0.02 -4.41
C LYS A 163 -13.26 -0.74 -5.75
N PRO A 164 -14.15 -1.74 -5.89
CA PRO A 164 -14.33 -2.42 -7.15
C PRO A 164 -14.92 -1.44 -8.17
N ASP A 165 -14.46 -1.55 -9.41
CA ASP A 165 -15.09 -0.83 -10.51
C ASP A 165 -16.44 -1.52 -10.81
N PRO A 166 -17.56 -0.77 -10.97
CA PRO A 166 -18.84 -1.38 -11.32
C PRO A 166 -18.85 -2.06 -12.70
N TYR A 167 -17.93 -1.71 -13.60
CA TYR A 167 -17.86 -2.24 -14.96
C TYR A 167 -16.78 -3.32 -15.13
N ILE A 168 -15.78 -3.35 -14.25
CA ILE A 168 -14.63 -4.26 -14.36
C ILE A 168 -14.56 -5.16 -13.14
N ARG A 169 -14.69 -6.47 -13.38
CA ARG A 169 -14.46 -7.47 -12.34
C ARG A 169 -12.97 -7.52 -11.99
N ARG A 170 -12.66 -7.61 -10.71
CA ARG A 170 -11.28 -7.86 -10.25
C ARG A 170 -10.80 -9.22 -10.75
N ALA A 171 -9.52 -9.28 -11.11
CA ALA A 171 -8.89 -10.54 -11.54
C ALA A 171 -8.72 -11.54 -10.39
N ILE A 172 -8.55 -11.08 -9.15
CA ILE A 172 -8.25 -11.89 -7.96
C ILE A 172 -9.14 -11.43 -6.80
N PRO A 173 -9.59 -12.34 -5.90
CA PRO A 173 -10.22 -11.93 -4.64
C PRO A 173 -9.26 -11.08 -3.80
N ILE A 174 -9.81 -10.16 -3.00
CA ILE A 174 -9.05 -9.29 -2.10
C ILE A 174 -9.30 -9.65 -0.64
N ASP A 175 -8.38 -9.28 0.25
CA ASP A 175 -8.54 -9.48 1.71
C ASP A 175 -9.85 -8.82 2.18
N PHE A 176 -10.59 -9.53 3.03
CA PHE A 176 -11.82 -9.04 3.64
C PHE A 176 -11.65 -7.68 4.32
N HIS A 177 -10.48 -7.41 4.91
CA HIS A 177 -10.14 -6.10 5.46
C HIS A 177 -10.29 -4.96 4.44
N PHE A 178 -9.82 -5.18 3.21
CA PHE A 178 -9.94 -4.19 2.14
C PHE A 178 -11.37 -4.10 1.59
N VAL A 179 -12.13 -5.21 1.64
CA VAL A 179 -13.57 -5.17 1.35
C VAL A 179 -14.28 -4.28 2.35
N THR A 180 -14.11 -4.49 3.65
CA THR A 180 -14.71 -3.65 4.70
C THR A 180 -14.29 -2.20 4.55
N LEU A 181 -13.00 -1.94 4.34
CA LEU A 181 -12.47 -0.60 4.17
C LEU A 181 -13.09 0.13 2.98
N ALA A 182 -13.25 -0.56 1.85
CA ALA A 182 -13.90 -0.05 0.66
C ALA A 182 -15.38 0.28 0.89
N HIS A 183 -16.10 -0.48 1.73
CA HIS A 183 -17.52 -0.22 2.00
C HIS A 183 -17.72 0.93 3.00
N VAL A 184 -16.89 1.00 4.04
CA VAL A 184 -17.06 1.93 5.15
C VAL A 184 -16.59 3.34 4.80
N LYS A 185 -15.48 3.48 4.06
CA LYS A 185 -14.88 4.79 3.79
C LYS A 185 -15.41 5.45 2.51
N PRO A 186 -15.53 6.79 2.48
CA PRO A 186 -15.86 7.52 1.27
C PRO A 186 -14.70 7.47 0.26
N GLU A 187 -15.01 7.67 -1.02
CA GLU A 187 -14.08 7.42 -2.15
C GLU A 187 -12.89 8.38 -2.18
N GLU A 188 -13.14 9.58 -1.67
CA GLU A 188 -12.22 10.72 -1.63
C GLU A 188 -11.21 10.59 -0.48
N ASP A 189 -11.52 9.75 0.51
CA ASP A 189 -10.64 9.54 1.65
C ASP A 189 -9.42 8.70 1.25
N LYS A 190 -8.39 8.78 2.07
CA LYS A 190 -7.15 8.03 1.90
C LYS A 190 -7.03 6.99 3.01
N ALA A 191 -6.54 5.82 2.64
CA ALA A 191 -6.22 4.76 3.58
C ALA A 191 -4.71 4.66 3.77
N SER A 192 -4.27 4.71 5.03
CA SER A 192 -2.96 4.25 5.46
C SER A 192 -3.02 2.74 5.67
N ILE A 193 -2.21 1.99 4.93
CA ILE A 193 -2.19 0.53 4.96
C ILE A 193 -0.82 0.08 5.42
N ARG A 194 -0.79 -0.55 6.59
CA ARG A 194 0.42 -1.16 7.14
C ARG A 194 0.29 -2.68 7.07
N SER A 195 1.20 -3.30 6.32
CA SER A 195 1.25 -4.75 6.14
C SER A 195 2.49 -5.33 6.82
N TYR A 196 2.34 -6.49 7.46
CA TYR A 196 3.47 -7.23 8.02
C TYR A 196 4.21 -7.95 6.90
N ALA A 197 5.49 -7.61 6.74
CA ALA A 197 6.31 -8.06 5.63
C ALA A 197 7.25 -9.22 6.00
N GLY A 198 7.30 -9.64 7.26
CA GLY A 198 8.08 -10.81 7.67
C GLY A 198 9.00 -10.50 8.85
N GLU A 199 9.83 -11.48 9.19
CA GLU A 199 10.86 -11.38 10.20
C GLU A 199 12.14 -12.05 9.71
N GLY A 200 13.28 -11.54 10.18
CA GLY A 200 14.59 -12.03 9.79
C GLY A 200 15.69 -11.06 10.21
N PRO A 201 16.95 -11.39 9.90
CA PRO A 201 18.06 -10.46 10.09
C PRO A 201 17.82 -9.19 9.26
N ILE A 202 18.19 -8.03 9.80
CA ILE A 202 18.14 -6.77 9.09
C ILE A 202 19.33 -6.72 8.16
N ASP A 203 19.08 -7.17 6.93
CA ASP A 203 20.03 -7.18 5.83
C ASP A 203 19.28 -6.81 4.54
N TYR A 204 20.00 -6.24 3.58
CA TYR A 204 19.46 -5.82 2.30
C TYR A 204 18.98 -6.99 1.44
N ASP A 205 19.56 -8.16 1.61
CA ASP A 205 19.16 -9.38 0.90
C ASP A 205 18.03 -10.16 1.59
N THR A 206 17.62 -9.76 2.80
CA THR A 206 16.52 -10.40 3.51
C THR A 206 15.22 -10.32 2.70
N PRO A 207 14.54 -11.46 2.47
CA PRO A 207 13.28 -11.47 1.76
C PRO A 207 12.16 -10.90 2.62
N VAL A 208 11.39 -9.97 2.04
CA VAL A 208 10.22 -9.35 2.64
C VAL A 208 9.01 -9.51 1.74
N VAL A 209 7.86 -9.75 2.34
CA VAL A 209 6.57 -9.93 1.67
C VAL A 209 6.05 -8.56 1.24
N THR A 210 6.05 -8.31 -0.06
CA THR A 210 5.53 -7.06 -0.64
C THR A 210 4.01 -7.11 -0.81
N ALA A 211 3.44 -8.29 -1.08
CA ALA A 211 1.99 -8.41 -1.23
C ALA A 211 1.48 -9.72 -0.63
N ARG A 212 0.23 -9.69 -0.19
CA ARG A 212 -0.48 -10.84 0.38
C ARG A 212 -1.78 -11.06 -0.38
N ASP A 213 -2.22 -12.30 -0.44
CA ASP A 213 -3.47 -12.67 -1.10
C ASP A 213 -4.69 -12.40 -0.19
N ALA A 214 -5.88 -12.80 -0.65
CA ALA A 214 -7.13 -12.64 0.10
C ALA A 214 -7.15 -13.37 1.46
N THR A 215 -6.40 -14.47 1.56
CA THR A 215 -6.25 -15.29 2.76
C THR A 215 -5.09 -14.84 3.66
N ARG A 216 -4.42 -13.73 3.30
CA ARG A 216 -3.25 -13.17 4.00
C ARG A 216 -1.99 -14.03 3.91
N ASN A 217 -1.96 -15.01 3.03
CA ASN A 217 -0.77 -15.77 2.70
C ASN A 217 0.20 -14.90 1.88
N THR A 218 1.44 -15.34 1.79
CA THR A 218 2.45 -14.59 1.04
C THR A 218 2.18 -14.73 -0.45
N PHE A 219 1.94 -13.61 -1.14
CA PHE A 219 1.68 -13.62 -2.58
C PHE A 219 2.93 -13.22 -3.37
N LEU A 220 3.53 -12.08 -3.03
CA LEU A 220 4.75 -11.59 -3.67
C LEU A 220 5.80 -11.24 -2.62
N ARG A 221 7.07 -11.49 -2.96
CA ARG A 221 8.24 -11.19 -2.14
C ARG A 221 9.21 -10.29 -2.93
N GLY A 222 9.94 -9.47 -2.20
CA GLY A 222 11.05 -8.67 -2.69
C GLY A 222 12.17 -8.68 -1.66
N ARG A 223 13.38 -8.27 -2.03
CA ARG A 223 14.45 -8.07 -1.05
C ARG A 223 14.29 -6.72 -0.36
N VAL A 224 14.83 -6.57 0.85
CA VAL A 224 14.82 -5.27 1.56
C VAL A 224 15.37 -4.15 0.67
N ARG A 225 16.47 -4.39 -0.05
CA ARG A 225 17.05 -3.42 -1.01
C ARG A 225 16.04 -2.98 -2.07
N ASP A 226 15.32 -3.91 -2.69
CA ASP A 226 14.37 -3.60 -3.75
C ASP A 226 13.18 -2.82 -3.19
N VAL A 227 12.77 -3.12 -1.97
CA VAL A 227 11.64 -2.43 -1.32
C VAL A 227 12.02 -1.01 -0.91
N VAL A 228 13.24 -0.80 -0.42
CA VAL A 228 13.75 0.52 -0.02
C VAL A 228 14.02 1.39 -1.25
N PHE A 229 14.83 0.91 -2.19
CA PHE A 229 15.31 1.71 -3.32
C PHE A 229 14.34 1.74 -4.52
N THR A 230 13.35 0.85 -4.55
CA THR A 230 12.44 0.71 -5.70
C THR A 230 10.97 0.76 -5.25
N PRO A 231 10.49 1.93 -4.77
CA PRO A 231 9.15 2.08 -4.18
C PRO A 231 8.01 1.71 -5.14
N TYR A 232 8.19 1.91 -6.45
CA TYR A 232 7.17 1.55 -7.44
C TYR A 232 6.87 0.05 -7.46
N ARG A 233 7.86 -0.80 -7.15
CA ARG A 233 7.67 -2.26 -7.12
C ARG A 233 6.67 -2.64 -6.03
N VAL A 234 6.77 -1.98 -4.88
CA VAL A 234 5.85 -2.16 -3.75
C VAL A 234 4.44 -1.72 -4.11
N ALA A 235 4.29 -0.59 -4.81
CA ALA A 235 3.00 -0.10 -5.28
C ALA A 235 2.36 -1.06 -6.31
N ARG A 236 3.16 -1.55 -7.26
CA ARG A 236 2.73 -2.51 -8.29
C ARG A 236 2.34 -3.85 -7.70
N ASP A 237 3.14 -4.38 -6.78
CA ASP A 237 2.85 -5.66 -6.11
C ASP A 237 1.57 -5.55 -5.27
N PHE A 238 1.35 -4.40 -4.62
CA PHE A 238 0.11 -4.14 -3.89
C PHE A 238 -1.11 -4.02 -4.82
N ALA A 239 -0.98 -3.34 -5.96
CA ALA A 239 -2.04 -3.23 -6.97
C ALA A 239 -2.46 -4.61 -7.53
N ARG A 240 -1.48 -5.50 -7.73
CA ARG A 240 -1.72 -6.90 -8.13
C ARG A 240 -2.51 -7.67 -7.06
N ALA A 241 -2.16 -7.52 -5.79
CA ALA A 241 -2.91 -8.13 -4.69
C ALA A 241 -4.33 -7.55 -4.54
N LEU A 242 -4.57 -6.32 -4.98
CA LEU A 242 -5.92 -5.76 -5.08
C LEU A 242 -6.70 -6.25 -6.32
N GLY A 243 -6.09 -7.04 -7.19
CA GLY A 243 -6.69 -7.51 -8.44
C GLY A 243 -6.93 -6.40 -9.47
N ALA A 244 -6.19 -5.29 -9.36
CA ALA A 244 -6.30 -4.08 -10.18
C ALA A 244 -4.89 -3.53 -10.51
N PRO A 245 -4.05 -4.28 -11.25
CA PRO A 245 -2.66 -3.93 -11.49
C PRO A 245 -2.48 -2.58 -12.18
N GLU A 246 -3.45 -2.12 -12.96
CA GLU A 246 -3.48 -0.83 -13.64
C GLU A 246 -3.52 0.37 -12.68
N LYS A 247 -4.07 0.19 -11.47
CA LYS A 247 -4.22 1.28 -10.48
C LYS A 247 -2.97 1.55 -9.66
N TRP A 248 -1.83 0.91 -9.97
CA TRP A 248 -0.57 1.06 -9.24
C TRP A 248 -0.08 2.51 -9.13
N ILE A 249 -0.40 3.35 -10.13
CA ILE A 249 -0.03 4.77 -10.19
C ILE A 249 -0.63 5.57 -9.02
N HIS A 250 -1.77 5.13 -8.50
CA HIS A 250 -2.48 5.79 -7.40
C HIS A 250 -2.10 5.23 -6.02
N ILE A 251 -1.16 4.30 -5.95
CA ILE A 251 -0.66 3.72 -4.71
C ILE A 251 0.72 4.30 -4.45
N ALA A 252 0.92 4.84 -3.25
CA ALA A 252 2.21 5.36 -2.83
C ALA A 252 2.82 4.46 -1.75
N HIS A 253 4.12 4.20 -1.88
CA HIS A 253 4.92 3.59 -0.83
C HIS A 253 5.32 4.67 0.16
N CYS A 254 5.01 4.49 1.44
CA CYS A 254 5.45 5.43 2.47
C CYS A 254 6.91 5.17 2.85
N SER A 255 7.21 3.91 3.18
CA SER A 255 8.54 3.38 3.47
C SER A 255 8.45 1.95 4.02
N LEU A 256 9.61 1.30 4.09
CA LEU A 256 9.83 0.07 4.85
C LEU A 256 10.23 0.44 6.28
N TYR A 257 9.45 -0.05 7.24
CA TYR A 257 9.73 0.11 8.66
C TYR A 257 10.19 -1.18 9.28
N VAL A 258 11.07 -1.09 10.26
CA VAL A 258 11.54 -2.21 11.05
C VAL A 258 11.32 -1.98 12.52
N VAL A 259 10.93 -3.07 13.18
CA VAL A 259 10.89 -3.17 14.63
C VAL A 259 12.05 -4.08 15.05
N PRO A 260 13.17 -3.50 15.50
CA PRO A 260 14.34 -4.28 15.93
C PRO A 260 14.02 -5.04 17.23
N THR A 261 14.48 -6.29 17.29
CA THR A 261 14.49 -7.20 18.46
C THR A 261 13.11 -7.62 18.99
N ARG A 262 12.20 -6.68 19.26
CA ARG A 262 10.94 -6.90 19.95
C ARG A 262 9.86 -7.51 19.06
N SER A 263 9.03 -8.40 19.64
CA SER A 263 7.84 -8.93 18.96
C SER A 263 6.67 -7.96 19.02
N THR A 264 5.89 -7.91 17.94
CA THR A 264 4.62 -7.18 17.90
C THR A 264 3.44 -8.15 17.89
N VAL A 265 2.26 -7.67 18.31
CA VAL A 265 1.01 -8.46 18.23
C VAL A 265 0.75 -8.96 16.80
N MET A 266 0.98 -8.11 15.79
CA MET A 266 0.81 -8.51 14.39
C MET A 266 1.78 -9.61 13.99
N SER A 267 3.07 -9.48 14.32
CA SER A 267 4.04 -10.54 14.01
C SER A 267 3.63 -11.88 14.61
N ARG A 268 3.12 -11.89 15.86
CA ARG A 268 2.64 -13.13 16.50
C ARG A 268 1.42 -13.72 15.80
N LYS A 269 0.48 -12.88 15.34
CA LYS A 269 -0.69 -13.35 14.57
C LYS A 269 -0.25 -14.00 13.26
N TYR A 270 0.63 -13.36 12.51
CA TYR A 270 1.11 -13.89 11.23
C TYR A 270 2.01 -15.12 11.38
N ARG A 271 2.82 -15.19 12.45
CA ARG A 271 3.62 -16.39 12.74
C ARG A 271 2.74 -17.62 13.01
N ARG A 272 1.58 -17.44 13.66
CA ARG A 272 0.61 -18.53 13.90
C ARG A 272 -0.08 -19.00 12.62
N LEU A 273 -0.27 -18.11 11.65
CA LEU A 273 -0.80 -18.48 10.34
C LEU A 273 0.20 -19.35 9.55
N GLY A 274 1.47 -19.38 9.98
CA GLY A 274 2.51 -20.26 9.47
C GLY A 274 2.91 -19.94 8.02
N PRO A 275 4.09 -20.40 7.57
CA PRO A 275 4.27 -20.63 6.15
C PRO A 275 3.34 -21.78 5.76
N GLU A 276 2.39 -21.55 4.85
CA GLU A 276 1.70 -22.67 4.23
C GLU A 276 2.75 -23.61 3.63
N LYS A 277 2.57 -24.92 3.80
CA LYS A 277 3.42 -26.03 3.34
C LYS A 277 3.60 -26.10 1.80
N GLY A 278 3.28 -25.04 1.08
CA GLY A 278 3.29 -24.95 -0.37
C GLY A 278 3.76 -23.58 -0.85
N ASP A 279 4.99 -23.20 -0.51
CA ASP A 279 5.80 -22.22 -1.28
C ASP A 279 6.08 -22.74 -2.71
N LEU A 280 5.07 -23.34 -3.38
CA LEU A 280 5.06 -23.91 -4.73
C LEU A 280 5.22 -22.85 -5.84
N TRP A 281 5.26 -21.57 -5.46
CA TRP A 281 5.60 -20.45 -6.36
C TRP A 281 7.05 -19.96 -6.18
N LEU A 282 7.91 -20.73 -5.50
CA LEU A 282 9.37 -20.50 -5.47
C LEU A 282 10.03 -20.43 -6.86
N GLY A 283 9.32 -20.76 -7.94
CA GLY A 283 9.83 -20.69 -9.32
C GLY A 283 9.86 -19.29 -9.97
N GLU A 284 9.25 -18.24 -9.40
CA GLU A 284 9.24 -16.91 -10.05
C GLU A 284 10.26 -15.90 -9.50
N VAL A 285 10.93 -16.21 -8.37
CA VAL A 285 11.96 -15.31 -7.83
C VAL A 285 13.27 -15.39 -8.64
N GLU A 286 13.48 -16.45 -9.42
CA GLU A 286 14.58 -16.56 -10.39
C GLU A 286 14.29 -15.92 -11.77
N SER A 287 13.05 -15.50 -12.08
CA SER A 287 12.66 -15.24 -13.47
C SER A 287 12.78 -13.78 -13.95
N ARG A 288 13.60 -12.93 -13.31
CA ARG A 288 13.83 -11.56 -13.81
C ARG A 288 15.28 -11.13 -13.73
N ASP A 289 16.12 -11.88 -14.41
CA ASP A 289 17.08 -11.24 -15.30
C ASP A 289 16.37 -11.03 -16.65
N PRO A 290 15.97 -9.80 -17.03
CA PRO A 290 15.28 -9.56 -18.31
C PRO A 290 16.16 -9.90 -19.53
N PHE A 291 17.47 -10.14 -19.33
CA PHE A 291 18.43 -10.49 -20.37
C PHE A 291 18.79 -11.99 -20.45
N ALA A 292 18.37 -12.82 -19.49
CA ALA A 292 18.72 -14.25 -19.47
C ALA A 292 17.99 -15.10 -20.53
N ARG A 293 17.13 -14.50 -21.38
CA ARG A 293 16.39 -15.21 -22.44
C ARG A 293 17.18 -15.44 -23.73
N LEU A 294 18.50 -15.26 -23.75
CA LEU A 294 19.33 -15.50 -24.94
C LEU A 294 20.23 -16.75 -24.84
N GLY A 295 20.13 -17.56 -23.79
CA GLY A 295 20.87 -18.81 -23.66
C GLY A 295 20.00 -20.06 -23.94
N PRO A 296 20.50 -21.08 -24.67
CA PRO A 296 19.76 -22.31 -24.92
C PRO A 296 19.50 -23.08 -23.63
N ARG A 297 18.24 -23.44 -23.38
CA ARG A 297 17.82 -24.26 -22.25
C ARG A 297 18.25 -25.71 -22.45
N THR A 298 19.29 -26.16 -21.77
CA THR A 298 19.55 -27.58 -21.56
C THR A 298 18.63 -28.10 -20.44
N LEU A 299 17.61 -28.87 -20.82
CA LEU A 299 16.75 -29.60 -19.88
C LEU A 299 17.54 -30.75 -19.26
N ALA A 300 18.04 -30.57 -18.04
CA ALA A 300 18.57 -31.68 -17.24
C ALA A 300 17.40 -32.46 -16.61
N LEU A 301 17.04 -33.58 -17.24
CA LEU A 301 16.13 -34.57 -16.65
C LEU A 301 16.86 -35.31 -15.52
N ILE A 302 16.54 -34.98 -14.27
CA ILE A 302 17.01 -35.73 -13.10
C ILE A 302 16.14 -36.99 -12.96
N GLY A 303 16.65 -38.12 -13.48
CA GLY A 303 16.06 -39.44 -13.31
C GLY A 303 16.29 -39.98 -11.89
N ARG A 304 15.22 -40.13 -11.10
CA ARG A 304 15.23 -40.92 -9.85
C ARG A 304 15.27 -42.41 -10.19
N ARG A 305 16.40 -43.08 -9.97
CA ARG A 305 16.44 -44.54 -9.84
C ARG A 305 15.90 -44.93 -8.45
N LYS A 306 14.80 -45.70 -8.42
CA LYS A 306 14.43 -46.50 -7.24
C LYS A 306 15.15 -47.84 -7.36
N GLY A 307 15.95 -48.18 -6.34
CA GLY A 307 16.50 -49.53 -6.18
C GLY A 307 15.42 -50.47 -5.65
N PHE A 308 15.32 -51.64 -6.27
CA PHE A 308 14.68 -52.83 -5.70
C PHE A 308 15.80 -53.68 -5.08
N THR A 309 15.62 -54.04 -3.82
CA THR A 309 16.12 -55.28 -3.21
C THR A 309 14.90 -56.03 -2.73
#